data_AF-X5YAQ7-F1
#
_entry.id   AF-X5YAQ7-F1
#
_cell.length_a   1.000
_cell.length_b   1.000
_cell.length_c   1.000
_cell.angle_alpha   90.00
_cell.angle_beta   90.00
_cell.angle_gamma   90.00
#
_symmetry.space_group_name_H-M   'P 1'
#
loop_
_entity.id
_entity.type
_entity.pdbx_description
1 polymer ?
#
loop_
_entity_poly.entity_id
_entity_poly.type
_entity_poly.pdbx_seq_one_letter_code
_entity_poly.pdbx_strand_id
1 'polypeptide(L)'
;MNWHLQDAKNNLSKLVQQAREKGPQTITLRGKPAAVVLAAEEYERLVGSKPSLAEYLLSGPEWDDDFVEEVNRRSKGPGRDVDL
;
A
#
# COMPACT_ATOMS: atom_id res chain seq x y z
N MET A 1 21.08 -7.15 7.21
CA MET A 1 21.53 -5.97 6.43
C MET A 1 21.36 -4.73 7.30
N ASN A 2 22.34 -4.49 8.17
CA ASN A 2 22.30 -3.39 9.13
C ASN A 2 23.55 -2.53 8.96
N TRP A 3 23.37 -1.23 8.96
CA TRP A 3 24.43 -0.22 8.85
C TRP A 3 24.40 0.63 10.10
N HIS A 4 25.54 0.88 10.74
CA HIS A 4 25.61 1.99 11.69
C HIS A 4 25.50 3.31 10.94
N LEU A 5 24.87 4.33 11.54
CA LEU A 5 24.65 5.62 10.89
C LEU A 5 25.94 6.24 10.32
N GLN A 6 27.06 6.09 11.02
CA GLN A 6 28.36 6.60 10.56
C GLN A 6 28.85 5.87 9.30
N ASP A 7 28.72 4.54 9.27
CA ASP A 7 29.09 3.73 8.09
C ASP A 7 28.20 4.04 6.90
N ALA A 8 26.89 4.20 7.14
CA ALA A 8 25.91 4.60 6.14
C ALA A 8 26.27 5.97 5.52
N LYS A 9 26.65 6.95 6.35
CA LYS A 9 27.08 8.28 5.88
C LYS A 9 28.32 8.18 5.00
N ASN A 10 29.32 7.39 5.40
CA ASN A 10 30.59 7.28 4.68
C ASN A 10 30.48 6.45 3.40
N ASN A 11 29.44 5.62 3.27
CA ASN A 11 29.29 4.66 2.17
C ASN A 11 27.90 4.75 1.51
N LEU A 12 27.32 5.96 1.45
CA LEU A 12 25.94 6.13 1.01
C LEU A 12 25.69 5.55 -0.39
N SER A 13 26.61 5.71 -1.33
CA SER A 13 26.48 5.14 -2.69
C SER A 13 26.39 3.62 -2.68
N LYS A 14 27.21 2.96 -1.85
CA LYS A 14 27.19 1.49 -1.69
C LYS A 14 25.92 1.02 -0.99
N LEU A 15 25.47 1.76 0.02
CA LEU A 15 24.20 1.51 0.70
C LEU A 15 23.02 1.55 -0.29
N VAL A 16 22.96 2.58 -1.14
CA VAL A 16 21.94 2.71 -2.19
C VAL A 16 22.03 1.58 -3.22
N GLN A 17 23.24 1.20 -3.65
CA GLN A 17 23.43 0.07 -4.55
C GLN A 17 22.90 -1.23 -3.94
N GLN A 18 23.22 -1.50 -2.66
CA GLN A 18 22.71 -2.68 -1.96
C GLN A 18 21.19 -2.63 -1.79
N ALA A 19 20.60 -1.45 -1.55
CA ALA A 19 19.16 -1.28 -1.49
C ALA A 19 18.47 -1.71 -2.81
N ARG A 20 19.09 -1.41 -3.94
CA ARG A 20 18.58 -1.75 -5.29
C ARG A 20 18.80 -3.21 -5.68
N GLU A 21 19.97 -3.76 -5.39
CA GLU A 21 20.37 -5.10 -5.87
C GLU A 21 19.96 -6.24 -4.92
N LYS A 22 19.92 -5.95 -3.62
CA LYS A 22 19.78 -6.97 -2.57
C LYS A 22 18.57 -6.74 -1.67
N GLY A 23 17.80 -5.67 -1.91
CA GLY A 23 16.60 -5.33 -1.17
C GLY A 23 16.86 -4.40 0.03
N PRO A 24 15.90 -4.26 0.97
CA PRO A 24 15.91 -3.23 2.00
C PRO A 24 17.15 -3.22 2.92
N GLN A 25 17.69 -2.04 3.21
CA GLN A 25 18.85 -1.85 4.09
C GLN A 25 18.44 -1.10 5.36
N THR A 26 18.77 -1.61 6.54
CA THR A 26 18.44 -0.95 7.81
C THR A 26 19.61 -0.09 8.30
N ILE A 27 19.35 1.18 8.63
CA ILE A 27 20.28 2.05 9.34
C ILE A 27 19.96 2.01 10.83
N THR A 28 20.99 1.90 11.65
CA THR A 28 20.91 1.85 13.11
C THR A 28 21.58 3.07 13.75
N LEU A 29 20.97 3.56 14.83
CA LEU A 29 21.50 4.60 15.69
C LEU A 29 21.66 4.03 17.10
N ARG A 30 22.88 4.05 17.64
CA ARG A 30 23.21 3.46 18.96
C ARG A 30 22.74 2.00 19.06
N GLY A 31 22.92 1.22 17.99
CA GLY A 31 22.55 -0.20 17.91
C GLY A 31 21.06 -0.49 17.71
N LYS A 32 20.19 0.54 17.69
CA LYS A 32 18.76 0.38 17.46
C LYS A 32 18.39 0.74 16.01
N PRO A 33 17.49 0.00 15.35
CA PRO A 33 16.95 0.39 14.05
C PRO A 33 16.36 1.80 14.10
N ALA A 34 16.75 2.65 13.15
CA ALA A 34 16.34 4.05 13.10
C ALA A 34 15.71 4.44 11.75
N ALA A 35 16.19 3.85 10.64
CA ALA A 35 15.63 4.07 9.31
C ALA A 35 15.84 2.83 8.42
N VAL A 36 15.09 2.74 7.33
CA VAL A 36 15.26 1.72 6.28
C VAL A 36 15.38 2.42 4.93
N VAL A 37 16.36 2.02 4.14
CA VAL A 37 16.57 2.49 2.76
C VAL A 37 16.05 1.42 1.81
N LEU A 38 15.18 1.85 0.88
CA LEU A 38 14.56 1.03 -0.16
C LEU A 38 15.01 1.55 -1.54
N ALA A 39 14.94 0.68 -2.54
CA ALA A 39 14.94 1.13 -3.92
C ALA A 39 13.73 2.05 -4.17
N ALA A 40 13.88 3.07 -5.00
CA ALA A 40 12.82 4.04 -5.27
C ALA A 40 11.58 3.35 -5.85
N GLU A 41 11.79 2.43 -6.78
CA GLU A 41 10.74 1.66 -7.45
C GLU A 41 9.99 0.74 -6.47
N GLU A 42 10.68 0.25 -5.43
CA GLU A 42 10.08 -0.56 -4.39
C GLU A 42 9.25 0.29 -3.42
N TYR A 43 9.75 1.47 -3.06
CA TYR A 43 8.98 2.44 -2.29
C TYR A 43 7.73 2.89 -3.08
N GLU A 44 7.87 3.18 -4.37
CA GLU A 44 6.76 3.51 -5.25
C GLU A 44 5.75 2.38 -5.40
N ARG A 45 6.15 1.10 -5.38
CA ARG A 45 5.18 -0.01 -5.31
C ARG A 45 4.46 -0.09 -3.98
N LEU A 46 5.15 0.20 -2.87
CA LEU A 46 4.60 0.14 -1.52
C LEU A 46 3.63 1.30 -1.24
N VAL A 47 3.98 2.49 -1.71
CA VAL A 47 3.23 3.75 -1.52
C VAL A 47 2.31 4.05 -2.69
N GLY A 48 2.60 3.45 -3.85
CA GLY A 48 1.83 3.57 -5.09
C GLY A 48 0.35 3.42 -4.81
N SER A 49 -0.41 4.30 -5.45
CA SER A 49 -1.82 4.55 -5.25
C SER A 49 -2.59 3.24 -5.16
N LYS A 50 -2.79 2.76 -3.92
CA LYS A 50 -3.85 1.80 -3.67
C LYS A 50 -5.10 2.48 -4.17
N PRO A 51 -5.82 1.89 -5.14
CA PRO A 51 -7.10 2.44 -5.53
C PRO A 51 -7.91 2.65 -4.26
N SER A 52 -8.55 3.80 -4.15
CA SER A 52 -9.59 3.98 -3.14
C SER A 52 -10.54 2.80 -3.20
N LEU A 53 -11.21 2.49 -2.09
CA LEU A 53 -12.17 1.39 -2.08
C LEU A 53 -13.18 1.52 -3.23
N ALA A 54 -13.59 2.74 -3.56
CA ALA A 54 -14.46 3.02 -4.69
C ALA A 54 -13.81 2.67 -6.05
N GLU A 55 -12.59 3.14 -6.32
CA GLU A 55 -11.86 2.81 -7.55
C GLU A 55 -11.62 1.29 -7.69
N TYR A 56 -11.35 0.61 -6.58
CA TYR A 56 -11.18 -0.84 -6.58
C TYR A 56 -12.49 -1.56 -6.91
N LEU A 57 -13.59 -1.19 -6.27
CA LEU A 57 -14.91 -1.78 -6.54
C LEU A 57 -15.37 -1.51 -7.99
N LEU A 58 -15.04 -0.35 -8.54
CA LEU A 58 -15.35 0.01 -9.94
C LEU A 58 -14.40 -0.63 -10.97
N SER A 59 -13.26 -1.18 -10.54
CA SER A 59 -12.31 -1.85 -11.44
C SER A 59 -12.64 -3.32 -11.72
N GLY A 60 -13.70 -3.85 -11.09
CA GLY A 60 -14.17 -5.21 -11.31
C GLY A 60 -14.76 -5.42 -12.72
N PRO A 61 -14.94 -6.69 -13.13
CA PRO A 61 -15.65 -7.00 -14.36
C PRO A 61 -17.11 -6.49 -14.29
N GLU A 62 -17.67 -6.16 -15.44
CA GLU A 62 -19.10 -5.84 -15.54
C GLU A 62 -19.94 -7.01 -15.03
N TRP A 63 -21.00 -6.69 -14.29
CA TRP A 63 -21.99 -7.66 -13.85
C TRP A 63 -22.99 -7.93 -14.97
N ASP A 64 -23.52 -9.15 -15.02
CA ASP A 64 -24.60 -9.48 -15.95
C ASP A 64 -25.89 -8.71 -15.63
N ASP A 65 -26.73 -8.56 -16.66
CA ASP A 65 -27.96 -7.78 -16.59
C ASP A 65 -28.92 -8.31 -15.50
N ASP A 66 -28.99 -9.63 -15.30
CA ASP A 66 -29.85 -10.27 -14.30
C ASP A 66 -29.45 -9.84 -12.88
N PHE A 67 -28.15 -9.84 -12.58
CA PHE A 67 -27.62 -9.39 -11.29
C PHE A 67 -27.83 -7.88 -11.08
N VAL A 68 -27.61 -7.08 -12.13
CA VAL A 68 -27.83 -5.62 -12.08
C VAL A 68 -29.29 -5.30 -11.80
N GLU A 69 -30.24 -6.02 -12.41
CA GLU A 69 -31.68 -5.84 -12.15
C GLU A 69 -32.03 -6.17 -10.69
N GLU A 70 -31.52 -7.29 -10.17
CA GLU A 70 -31.81 -7.73 -8.80
C GLU A 70 -31.26 -6.76 -7.74
N VAL A 71 -30.03 -6.25 -7.90
CA VAL A 71 -29.43 -5.29 -6.95
C VAL A 71 -30.13 -3.93 -6.99
N ASN A 72 -30.57 -3.47 -8.17
CA ASN A 72 -31.26 -2.20 -8.32
C ASN A 72 -32.75 -2.27 -7.96
N ARG A 73 -33.28 -3.47 -7.68
CA ARG A 73 -34.68 -3.67 -7.32
C ARG A 73 -35.02 -2.97 -6.01
N ARG A 74 -35.71 -1.83 -6.11
CA ARG A 74 -36.23 -1.13 -4.93
C ARG A 74 -37.31 -1.95 -4.23
N SER A 75 -37.12 -2.18 -2.93
CA SER A 75 -38.18 -2.74 -2.08
C SER A 75 -39.38 -1.79 -2.06
N LYS A 76 -40.56 -2.30 -2.44
CA LYS A 76 -41.83 -1.56 -2.37
C LYS A 76 -42.48 -1.58 -0.99
N GLY A 77 -41.86 -2.26 -0.01
CA GLY A 77 -42.34 -2.30 1.36
C GLY A 77 -42.18 -0.94 2.06
N PRO A 78 -42.97 -0.67 3.11
CA PRO A 78 -42.70 0.45 3.99
C PRO A 78 -41.26 0.35 4.52
N GLY A 79 -40.62 1.51 4.74
CA GLY A 79 -39.29 1.54 5.36
C GLY A 79 -39.28 0.80 6.70
N ARG A 80 -38.10 0.35 7.15
CA ARG A 80 -38.00 -0.25 8.50
C ARG A 80 -38.45 0.76 9.54
N ASP A 81 -39.15 0.29 10.56
CA ASP A 81 -39.39 1.09 11.75
C ASP A 81 -38.04 1.52 12.35
N VAL A 82 -37.90 2.83 12.53
CA VAL A 82 -36.74 3.45 13.18
C VAL A 82 -37.24 4.04 14.48
N ASP A 83 -36.67 3.58 15.59
CA ASP A 83 -36.90 4.20 16.90
C ASP A 83 -36.11 5.52 16.94
N LEU A 84 -36.82 6.64 17.07
CA LEU A 84 -36.24 8.00 17.12
C LEU A 84 -36.15 8.51 18.56
#